data_AF-A0A7S3KH63-F1
#
_entry.id   AF-A0A7S3KH63-F1
#
_cell.length_a   1.000
_cell.length_b   1.000
_cell.length_c   1.000
_cell.angle_alpha   90.00
_cell.angle_beta   90.00
_cell.angle_gamma   90.00
#
_symmetry.space_group_name_H-M   'P 1'
#
loop_
_entity.id
_entity.type
_entity.pdbx_description
1 polymer ?
#
loop_
_entity_poly.entity_id
_entity_poly.type
_entity_poly.pdbx_seq_one_letter_code
_entity_poly.pdbx_strand_id
1 'polypeptide(L)'
;FANPQSLKHFISIAKSCNAVVLSRASPAQKADIVTLIKKDDPSNITLSIGDGANDVPMISVADVGIGIFGKEGVNAAQAADFAIYQFKFIWDLVLYHGRFNYIRNS
;
A
#
# COMPACT_ATOMS: atom_id res chain seq x y z
N PHE A 1 3.97 13.03 13.66
CA PHE A 1 3.74 11.73 14.35
C PHE A 1 4.59 11.59 15.62
N ALA A 2 4.64 12.59 16.52
CA ALA A 2 5.67 12.65 17.57
C ALA A 2 5.33 11.95 18.91
N ASN A 3 4.06 11.55 19.14
CA ASN A 3 3.66 10.90 20.39
C ASN A 3 3.28 9.42 20.15
N PRO A 4 4.01 8.45 20.75
CA PRO A 4 3.72 7.02 20.62
C PRO A 4 2.32 6.59 21.09
N GLN A 5 1.77 7.23 22.13
CA GLN A 5 0.42 6.92 22.60
C GLN A 5 -0.64 7.35 21.58
N SER A 6 -0.47 8.54 20.98
CA SER A 6 -1.38 9.03 19.94
C SER A 6 -1.38 8.15 18.70
N LEU A 7 -0.22 7.57 18.34
CA LEU A 7 -0.11 6.61 17.24
C LEU A 7 -0.87 5.31 17.52
N LYS A 8 -0.71 4.73 18.72
CA LYS A 8 -1.46 3.53 19.10
C LYS A 8 -2.96 3.77 19.07
N HIS A 9 -3.41 4.92 19.56
CA HIS A 9 -4.83 5.29 19.53
C HIS A 9 -5.34 5.46 18.09
N PHE A 10 -4.56 6.12 17.23
CA PHE A 10 -4.87 6.25 15.81
C PHE A 10 -5.05 4.90 15.12
N ILE A 11 -4.11 3.95 15.32
CA ILE A 11 -4.20 2.62 14.71
C ILE A 11 -5.45 1.88 15.22
N SER A 12 -5.70 1.94 16.53
CA SER A 12 -6.87 1.28 17.12
C SER A 12 -8.18 1.78 16.50
N ILE A 13 -8.32 3.08 16.31
CA ILE A 13 -9.48 3.66 15.62
C ILE A 13 -9.48 3.25 14.15
N ALA A 14 -8.35 3.35 13.45
CA ALA A 14 -8.25 3.00 12.03
C ALA A 14 -8.66 1.54 11.75
N LYS A 15 -8.26 0.60 12.61
CA LYS A 15 -8.63 -0.84 12.51
C LYS A 15 -10.11 -1.09 12.79
N SER A 16 -10.80 -0.18 13.48
CA SER A 16 -12.25 -0.26 13.72
C SER A 16 -13.09 0.29 12.56
N CYS A 17 -12.47 0.99 11.61
CA CYS A 17 -13.14 1.58 10.46
C CYS A 17 -13.10 0.65 9.24
N ASN A 18 -14.16 0.62 8.43
CA ASN A 18 -14.13 -0.05 7.13
C ASN A 18 -13.25 0.67 6.10
N ALA A 19 -13.12 1.99 6.23
CA ALA A 19 -12.30 2.82 5.34
C ALA A 19 -11.70 4.00 6.12
N VAL A 20 -10.48 4.38 5.75
CA VAL A 20 -9.74 5.52 6.33
C VAL A 20 -9.21 6.36 5.18
N VAL A 21 -9.42 7.68 5.26
CA VAL A 21 -8.95 8.64 4.24
C VAL A 21 -7.91 9.56 4.86
N LEU A 22 -6.74 9.61 4.23
CA LEU A 22 -5.66 10.53 4.58
C LEU A 22 -5.57 11.62 3.51
N SER A 23 -5.86 12.87 3.90
CA SER A 23 -5.72 14.03 3.03
C SER A 23 -4.43 14.80 3.32
N ARG A 24 -3.83 15.42 2.29
CA ARG A 24 -2.67 16.31 2.43
C ARG A 24 -1.44 15.66 3.08
N ALA A 25 -1.27 14.34 2.88
CA ALA A 25 -0.11 13.60 3.38
C ALA A 25 1.12 13.80 2.48
N SER A 26 2.29 14.01 3.09
CA SER A 26 3.57 13.99 2.37
C SER A 26 3.94 12.55 1.96
N PRO A 27 4.85 12.37 0.97
CA PRO A 27 5.33 11.04 0.57
C PRO A 27 5.83 10.19 1.74
N ALA A 28 6.58 10.80 2.67
CA ALA A 28 7.06 10.14 3.88
C ALA A 28 5.90 9.71 4.80
N GLN A 29 4.89 10.57 4.99
CA GLN A 29 3.75 10.24 5.84
C GLN A 29 2.90 9.09 5.27
N LYS A 30 2.80 8.95 3.94
CA LYS A 30 2.16 7.79 3.32
C LYS A 30 2.90 6.49 3.67
N ALA A 31 4.22 6.48 3.56
CA ALA A 31 5.05 5.33 3.89
C ALA A 31 5.05 4.99 5.39
N ASP A 32 5.02 6.02 6.26
CA ASP A 32 4.93 5.85 7.71
C ASP A 32 3.66 5.09 8.11
N ILE A 33 2.52 5.37 7.46
CA ILE A 33 1.25 4.68 7.75
C ILE A 33 1.33 3.20 7.41
N VAL A 34 1.87 2.84 6.24
CA VAL A 34 2.06 1.43 5.85
C VAL A 34 2.99 0.74 6.84
N THR A 35 4.12 1.37 7.15
CA THR A 35 5.09 0.86 8.13
C THR A 35 4.47 0.66 9.51
N LEU A 36 3.59 1.57 9.92
CA LEU A 36 2.92 1.52 11.21
C LEU A 36 1.94 0.34 11.30
N ILE A 37 1.14 0.10 10.26
CA ILE A 37 0.22 -1.05 10.19
C ILE A 37 0.99 -2.38 10.20
N LYS A 38 2.10 -2.47 9.47
CA LYS A 38 2.97 -3.67 9.47
C LYS A 38 3.59 -3.92 10.84
N LYS A 39 4.03 -2.87 11.53
CA LYS A 39 4.64 -2.98 12.87
C LYS A 39 3.63 -3.29 13.97
N ASP A 40 2.38 -2.84 13.82
CA ASP A 40 1.30 -3.13 14.77
C ASP A 40 0.97 -4.62 14.81
N ASP A 41 0.91 -5.26 13.65
CA ASP A 41 0.62 -6.69 13.52
C ASP A 41 1.39 -7.29 12.33
N PRO A 42 2.45 -8.09 12.61
CA PRO A 42 3.26 -8.73 11.58
C PRO A 42 2.53 -9.76 10.72
N SER A 43 1.32 -10.18 11.11
CA SER A 43 0.51 -11.11 10.30
C SER A 43 -0.24 -10.41 9.17
N ASN A 44 -0.35 -9.07 9.22
CA ASN A 44 -0.97 -8.30 8.15
C ASN A 44 -0.10 -8.32 6.89
N ILE A 45 -0.75 -8.57 5.75
CA ILE A 45 -0.15 -8.36 4.43
C ILE A 45 -0.65 -7.03 3.88
N THR A 46 0.28 -6.11 3.60
CA THR A 46 -0.01 -4.78 3.09
C THR A 46 0.24 -4.67 1.60
N LEU A 47 -0.69 -4.01 0.90
CA LEU A 47 -0.59 -3.74 -0.52
C LEU A 47 -0.71 -2.23 -0.75
N SER A 48 0.26 -1.67 -1.47
CA SER A 48 0.33 -0.24 -1.81
C SER A 48 0.25 -0.04 -3.31
N ILE A 49 -0.48 1.00 -3.72
CA ILE A 49 -0.68 1.33 -5.14
C ILE A 49 -0.42 2.81 -5.37
N GLY A 50 0.29 3.15 -6.45
CA GLY A 50 0.52 4.53 -6.85
C GLY A 50 0.95 4.66 -8.31
N ASP A 51 0.90 5.88 -8.84
CA ASP A 51 1.22 6.18 -10.24
C ASP A 51 2.37 7.20 -10.39
N GLY A 52 2.70 7.93 -9.32
CA GLY A 52 3.72 8.97 -9.32
C GLY A 52 4.93 8.69 -8.43
N ALA A 53 5.97 9.51 -8.57
CA ALA A 53 7.17 9.45 -7.72
C ALA A 53 6.87 9.65 -6.22
N ASN A 54 5.79 10.36 -5.91
CA ASN A 54 5.32 10.62 -4.54
C ASN A 54 4.85 9.36 -3.81
N ASP A 55 4.50 8.30 -4.54
CA ASP A 55 4.01 7.05 -3.97
C ASP A 55 5.10 5.99 -3.86
N VAL A 56 6.27 6.20 -4.48
CA VAL A 56 7.41 5.28 -4.44
C VAL A 56 7.78 4.90 -3.00
N PRO A 57 7.93 5.84 -2.03
CA PRO A 57 8.26 5.46 -0.66
C PRO A 57 7.21 4.54 -0.01
N MET A 58 5.91 4.75 -0.32
CA MET A 58 4.81 3.95 0.21
C MET A 58 4.73 2.56 -0.46
N ILE A 59 5.03 2.49 -1.76
CA ILE A 59 5.13 1.24 -2.54
C ILE A 59 6.27 0.39 -1.99
N SER A 60 7.46 0.97 -1.80
CA SER A 60 8.67 0.24 -1.41
C SER A 60 8.62 -0.36 0.00
N VAL A 61 7.80 0.17 0.92
CA VAL A 61 7.69 -0.36 2.29
C VAL A 61 6.55 -1.39 2.46
N ALA A 62 5.64 -1.50 1.49
CA ALA A 62 4.57 -2.49 1.51
C ALA A 62 5.10 -3.91 1.32
N ASP A 63 4.27 -4.92 1.59
CA ASP A 63 4.61 -6.32 1.27
C ASP A 63 4.43 -6.61 -0.21
N VAL A 64 3.46 -5.93 -0.84
CA VAL A 64 3.24 -5.95 -2.29
C VAL A 64 3.07 -4.52 -2.80
N GLY A 65 3.95 -4.10 -3.69
CA GLY A 65 3.90 -2.83 -4.38
C GLY A 65 3.28 -2.97 -5.78
N ILE A 66 2.30 -2.13 -6.11
CA ILE A 66 1.73 -2.02 -7.46
C ILE A 66 1.92 -0.61 -8.00
N GLY A 67 2.60 -0.50 -9.12
CA GLY A 67 2.74 0.74 -9.86
C GLY A 67 1.72 0.82 -10.99
N ILE A 68 1.08 1.97 -11.16
CA ILE A 68 0.23 2.26 -12.31
C ILE A 68 1.05 3.07 -13.31
N PHE A 69 1.02 2.70 -14.58
CA PHE A 69 1.59 3.53 -15.64
C PHE A 69 0.76 4.82 -15.77
N GLY A 70 1.23 5.87 -15.12
CA GLY A 70 0.59 7.18 -15.06
C GLY A 70 1.09 8.15 -16.12
N LYS A 71 0.38 9.28 -16.25
CA LYS A 71 0.84 10.43 -17.06
C LYS A 71 1.97 11.21 -16.39
N GLU A 72 2.14 11.05 -15.07
CA GLU A 72 3.16 11.75 -14.27
C GLU A 72 4.56 11.12 -14.40
N GLY A 73 4.67 9.95 -15.04
CA GLY A 73 5.92 9.25 -15.29
C GLY A 73 5.82 7.76 -15.00
N VAL A 74 6.95 7.07 -15.10
CA VAL A 74 7.06 5.62 -14.90
C VAL A 74 7.69 5.24 -13.56
N ASN A 75 7.95 6.21 -12.68
CA ASN A 75 8.70 5.99 -11.44
C ASN A 75 8.01 4.97 -10.51
N ALA A 76 6.69 5.09 -10.30
CA ALA A 76 5.95 4.13 -9.48
C ALA A 76 5.96 2.73 -10.11
N ALA A 77 5.76 2.62 -11.43
CA ALA A 77 5.80 1.36 -12.16
C ALA A 77 7.18 0.68 -12.14
N GLN A 78 8.27 1.46 -12.17
CA GLN A 78 9.63 0.94 -12.09
C GLN A 78 10.04 0.48 -10.69
N ALA A 79 9.49 1.12 -9.65
CA ALA A 79 9.80 0.80 -8.27
C ALA A 79 8.90 -0.28 -7.64
N ALA A 80 7.86 -0.73 -8.34
CA ALA A 80 6.87 -1.68 -7.85
C ALA A 80 7.17 -3.13 -8.25
N ASP A 81 6.63 -4.09 -7.48
CA ASP A 81 6.72 -5.52 -7.79
C ASP A 81 5.88 -5.89 -9.03
N PHE A 82 4.73 -5.23 -9.17
CA PHE A 82 3.85 -5.35 -10.34
C PHE A 82 3.56 -3.98 -10.94
N ALA A 83 3.46 -3.94 -12.27
CA ALA A 83 3.06 -2.74 -12.99
C ALA A 83 1.81 -2.99 -13.85
N ILE A 84 0.80 -2.13 -13.74
CA ILE A 84 -0.46 -2.22 -14.48
C ILE A 84 -0.79 -0.90 -15.17
N TYR A 85 -1.56 -0.94 -16.26
CA TYR A 85 -1.91 0.28 -17.01
C TYR A 85 -3.05 1.10 -16.40
N GLN A 86 -3.99 0.44 -15.72
CA GLN A 86 -5.20 1.08 -15.17
C GLN A 86 -5.59 0.40 -13.87
N PHE A 87 -6.14 1.18 -12.93
CA PHE A 87 -6.58 0.68 -11.62
C PHE A 87 -7.55 -0.51 -11.70
N LYS A 88 -8.42 -0.56 -12.71
CA LYS A 88 -9.39 -1.65 -12.88
C LYS A 88 -8.77 -3.05 -12.97
N PHE A 89 -7.51 -3.16 -13.41
CA PHE A 89 -6.80 -4.45 -13.54
C PHE A 89 -6.34 -5.03 -12.20
N ILE A 90 -6.47 -4.29 -11.09
CA ILE A 90 -6.19 -4.80 -9.74
C ILE A 90 -7.08 -5.98 -9.40
N TRP A 91 -8.33 -5.97 -9.85
CA TRP A 91 -9.29 -7.05 -9.58
C TRP A 91 -8.77 -8.38 -10.12
N ASP A 92 -8.34 -8.41 -11.38
CA ASP A 92 -7.81 -9.63 -12.00
C ASP A 92 -6.47 -10.02 -11.36
N LEU A 93 -5.59 -9.05 -11.09
CA LEU A 93 -4.29 -9.30 -10.48
C LEU A 93 -4.41 -9.93 -9.09
N VAL A 94 -5.26 -9.37 -8.22
CA VAL A 94 -5.36 -9.83 -6.83
C VAL A 94 -6.31 -11.01 -6.68
N LEU A 95 -7.53 -10.91 -7.23
CA LEU A 95 -8.57 -11.92 -6.96
C LEU A 95 -8.43 -13.17 -7.82
N TYR A 96 -7.95 -13.04 -9.05
CA TYR A 96 -7.73 -14.19 -9.92
C TYR A 96 -6.29 -14.71 -9.78
N HIS A 97 -5.30 -13.91 -10.18
CA HIS A 97 -3.90 -14.36 -10.18
C HIS A 97 -3.36 -14.56 -8.76
N GLY A 98 -3.63 -13.62 -7.85
CA GLY A 98 -3.20 -13.72 -6.45
C GLY A 98 -3.76 -14.97 -5.75
N ARG A 99 -5.08 -15.19 -5.84
CA ARG A 99 -5.71 -16.40 -5.27
C ARG A 99 -5.18 -17.69 -5.89
N PHE A 100 -5.06 -17.75 -7.22
CA PHE A 100 -4.58 -18.95 -7.90
C PHE A 100 -3.14 -19.29 -7.53
N ASN A 101 -2.27 -18.28 -7.44
CA ASN A 101 -0.89 -18.46 -7.00
C ASN A 101 -0.80 -18.87 -5.52
N TYR A 102 -1.65 -18.31 -4.65
CA TYR A 102 -1.72 -18.72 -3.25
C TYR A 102 -2.04 -20.22 -3.14
N ILE A 103 -3.10 -20.69 -3.81
CA ILE A 103 -3.53 -22.10 -3.77
C ILE A 103 -2.44 -23.05 -4.31
N ARG A 104 -1.72 -22.64 -5.36
CA ARG A 104 -0.68 -23.49 -5.98
C ARG A 104 0.58 -23.66 -5.14
N ASN A 105 0.90 -22.66 -4.32
CA ASN A 105 2.10 -22.62 -3.50
C ASN A 105 1.80 -22.86 -2.01
N SER A 106 0.57 -23.25 -1.67
CA SER A 106 0.13 -23.66 -0.33
C SER A 106 0.47 -25.12 -0.04
#